data_AF-A0A143YHQ7-F1
#
_entry.id   AF-A0A143YHQ7-F1
#
_cell.length_a   1.000
_cell.length_b   1.000
_cell.length_c   1.000
_cell.angle_alpha   90.00
_cell.angle_beta   90.00
_cell.angle_gamma   90.00
#
_symmetry.space_group_name_H-M   'P 1'
#
loop_
_entity.id
_entity.type
_entity.pdbx_description
1 polymer ?
#
loop_
_entity_poly.entity_id
_entity_poly.type
_entity_poly.pdbx_seq_one_letter_code
_entity_poly.pdbx_strand_id
1 'polypeptide(L)'
;MGNKSTATVPVNKKRFMEVLKLRKCSIRKLGNAYDEIERTEKTIRRYLDKGEIPPDLLNKIAKFLNVHPDYLSGVYDTKADQIKNAYLRSLSKANINPEKYPYLLKARSDIDYTSYFENILTMNNITMEQFRTLPPRDRITFRQEMVVAILQVVAKHFTQDSLGNDLAAELSYCEAFVGDFDPFSYFAHLEGIGLSEDDIEFPPDDGEPSDFETSLQKKYGI
;
A
#
# COMPACT_ATOMS: atom_id res chain seq x y z
N MET A 1 -37.30 -13.21 10.33
CA MET A 1 -36.37 -12.59 9.37
C MET A 1 -35.10 -13.42 9.35
N GLY A 2 -34.81 -14.11 8.25
CA GLY A 2 -33.60 -14.94 8.15
C GLY A 2 -32.34 -14.06 8.13
N ASN A 3 -31.35 -14.39 8.95
CA ASN A 3 -30.04 -13.75 8.92
C ASN A 3 -29.44 -13.94 7.51
N LYS A 4 -29.42 -12.89 6.69
CA LYS A 4 -28.56 -12.87 5.50
C LYS A 4 -27.13 -13.06 6.00
N SER A 5 -26.41 -14.05 5.48
CA SER A 5 -24.98 -14.18 5.80
C SER A 5 -24.27 -12.95 5.23
N THR A 6 -23.87 -12.04 6.11
CA THR A 6 -22.92 -10.98 5.76
C THR A 6 -21.66 -11.64 5.22
N ALA A 7 -21.21 -11.22 4.03
CA ALA A 7 -19.93 -11.66 3.49
C ALA A 7 -18.83 -11.39 4.52
N THR A 8 -17.97 -12.38 4.74
CA THR A 8 -16.85 -12.31 5.69
C THR A 8 -15.53 -12.42 4.94
N VAL A 9 -14.49 -11.86 5.54
CA VAL A 9 -13.10 -12.00 5.11
C VAL A 9 -12.26 -12.65 6.23
N PRO A 10 -11.14 -13.31 5.89
CA PRO A 10 -10.24 -13.85 6.89
C PRO A 10 -9.70 -12.78 7.86
N VAL A 11 -9.49 -13.17 9.12
CA VAL A 11 -8.74 -12.38 10.10
C VAL A 11 -7.65 -13.23 10.76
N ASN A 12 -6.42 -12.72 10.75
CA ASN A 12 -5.28 -13.38 11.37
C ASN A 12 -5.19 -12.98 12.85
N LYS A 13 -5.62 -13.89 13.74
CA LYS A 13 -5.64 -13.67 15.19
C LYS A 13 -4.26 -13.32 15.76
N LYS A 14 -3.17 -13.89 15.22
CA LYS A 14 -1.80 -13.59 15.67
C LYS A 14 -1.44 -12.14 15.37
N ARG A 15 -1.64 -11.70 14.12
CA ARG A 15 -1.39 -10.31 13.69
C ARG A 15 -2.29 -9.32 14.42
N PHE A 16 -3.54 -9.68 14.65
CA PHE A 16 -4.48 -8.85 15.41
C PHE A 16 -3.99 -8.59 16.85
N MET A 17 -3.56 -9.65 17.55
CA MET A 17 -3.06 -9.52 18.93
C MET A 17 -1.71 -8.78 18.99
N GLU A 18 -0.85 -8.95 17.99
CA GLU A 18 0.40 -8.20 17.82
C GLU A 18 0.13 -6.69 17.74
N VAL A 19 -0.81 -6.27 16.87
CA VAL A 19 -1.19 -4.85 16.72
C VAL A 19 -1.77 -4.30 18.02
N LEU A 20 -2.67 -5.05 18.69
CA LEU A 20 -3.23 -4.62 19.98
C LEU A 20 -2.13 -4.34 21.01
N LYS A 21 -1.14 -5.23 21.12
CA LYS A 21 -0.02 -5.07 22.04
C LYS A 21 0.80 -3.82 21.70
N LEU A 22 1.15 -3.66 20.42
CA LEU A 22 1.94 -2.51 19.96
C LEU A 22 1.22 -1.18 20.24
N ARG A 23 -0.09 -1.12 19.97
CA ARG A 23 -0.91 0.09 20.16
C ARG A 23 -1.41 0.27 21.60
N LYS A 24 -0.92 -0.53 22.57
CA LYS A 24 -1.35 -0.51 23.98
C LYS A 24 -2.88 -0.56 24.13
N CYS A 25 -3.52 -1.31 23.23
CA CYS A 25 -4.96 -1.47 23.10
C CYS A 25 -5.40 -2.86 23.60
N SER A 26 -6.71 -3.08 23.70
CA SER A 26 -7.29 -4.38 24.06
C SER A 26 -8.64 -4.56 23.36
N ILE A 27 -9.11 -5.80 23.25
CA ILE A 27 -10.45 -6.06 22.67
C ILE A 27 -11.55 -5.37 23.47
N ARG A 28 -11.37 -5.23 24.79
CA ARG A 28 -12.25 -4.43 25.65
C ARG A 28 -12.26 -2.96 25.26
N LYS A 29 -11.09 -2.35 25.02
CA LYS A 29 -11.00 -0.96 24.55
C LYS A 29 -11.66 -0.80 23.19
N LEU A 30 -11.47 -1.74 22.26
CA LEU A 30 -12.19 -1.74 20.98
C LEU A 30 -13.72 -1.81 21.19
N GLY A 31 -14.19 -2.67 22.09
CA GLY A 31 -15.62 -2.76 22.42
C GLY A 31 -16.20 -1.53 23.11
N ASN A 32 -15.36 -0.71 23.75
CA ASN A 32 -15.74 0.56 24.37
C ASN A 32 -15.77 1.72 23.35
N ALA A 33 -15.02 1.62 22.25
CA ALA A 33 -15.03 2.57 21.12
C ALA A 33 -16.21 2.28 20.18
N TYR A 34 -17.42 2.26 20.74
CA TYR A 34 -18.62 1.85 20.01
C TYR A 34 -18.98 2.83 18.90
N ASP A 35 -18.70 4.12 19.07
CA ASP A 35 -19.01 5.14 18.08
C ASP A 35 -18.19 4.97 16.79
N GLU A 36 -16.98 4.44 16.88
CA GLU A 36 -16.11 4.20 15.72
C GLU A 36 -16.21 2.78 15.16
N ILE A 37 -16.40 1.78 16.04
CA ILE A 37 -16.33 0.36 15.68
C ILE A 37 -17.73 -0.26 15.54
N GLU A 38 -18.75 0.32 16.17
CA GLU A 38 -20.16 -0.08 16.14
C GLU A 38 -20.39 -1.56 16.54
N ARG A 39 -19.46 -2.14 17.28
CA ARG A 39 -19.52 -3.54 17.72
C ARG A 39 -18.98 -3.67 19.14
N THR A 40 -19.67 -4.50 19.91
CA THR A 40 -19.29 -4.81 21.28
C THR A 40 -18.08 -5.74 21.33
N GLU A 41 -17.36 -5.71 22.46
CA GLU A 41 -16.25 -6.64 22.75
C GLU A 41 -16.64 -8.10 22.50
N LYS A 42 -17.83 -8.52 22.98
CA LYS A 42 -18.34 -9.89 22.80
C LYS A 42 -18.42 -10.26 21.32
N THR A 43 -18.85 -9.33 20.48
CA THR A 43 -18.99 -9.55 19.04
C THR A 43 -17.63 -9.64 18.36
N ILE A 44 -16.69 -8.75 18.71
CA ILE A 44 -15.33 -8.75 18.17
C ILE A 44 -14.62 -10.07 18.50
N ARG A 45 -14.66 -10.52 19.76
CA ARG A 45 -14.09 -11.82 20.17
C ARG A 45 -14.65 -12.98 19.35
N ARG A 46 -15.98 -13.01 19.17
CA ARG A 46 -16.64 -14.07 18.39
C ARG A 46 -16.14 -14.15 16.95
N TYR A 47 -15.89 -13.01 16.29
CA TYR A 47 -15.34 -13.01 14.92
C TYR A 47 -13.87 -13.46 14.91
N LEU A 48 -13.06 -12.97 15.86
CA LEU A 48 -11.66 -13.40 15.99
C LEU A 48 -11.51 -14.90 16.26
N ASP A 49 -12.40 -15.49 17.07
CA ASP A 49 -12.38 -16.92 17.36
C ASP A 49 -12.84 -17.77 16.17
N LYS A 50 -13.69 -17.21 15.29
CA LYS A 50 -14.07 -17.84 14.02
C LYS A 50 -12.99 -17.74 12.95
N GLY A 51 -12.03 -16.82 13.09
CA GLY A 51 -11.03 -16.53 12.05
C GLY A 51 -11.59 -15.76 10.86
N GLU A 52 -12.83 -15.26 10.96
CA GLU A 52 -13.52 -14.53 9.90
C GLU A 52 -14.29 -13.34 10.47
N ILE A 53 -14.29 -12.22 9.74
CA ILE A 53 -14.87 -10.95 10.19
C ILE A 53 -15.53 -10.21 9.02
N PRO A 54 -16.62 -9.45 9.25
CA PRO A 54 -17.16 -8.56 8.22
C PRO A 54 -16.11 -7.53 7.74
N PRO A 55 -15.97 -7.28 6.43
CA PRO A 55 -14.97 -6.35 5.88
C PRO A 55 -15.08 -4.92 6.43
N ASP A 56 -16.30 -4.43 6.60
CA ASP A 56 -16.61 -3.12 7.18
C ASP A 56 -16.07 -3.00 8.61
N LEU A 57 -16.29 -4.05 9.41
CA LEU A 57 -15.79 -4.12 10.79
C LEU A 57 -14.26 -4.21 10.82
N LEU A 58 -13.66 -5.03 9.95
CA LEU A 58 -12.20 -5.12 9.85
C LEU A 58 -11.59 -3.75 9.53
N ASN A 59 -12.17 -3.03 8.56
CA ASN A 59 -11.72 -1.71 8.17
C ASN A 59 -11.85 -0.67 9.29
N LYS A 60 -12.97 -0.67 10.03
CA LYS A 60 -13.17 0.20 11.20
C LYS A 60 -12.14 -0.06 12.30
N ILE A 61 -11.90 -1.32 12.62
CA ILE A 61 -10.88 -1.71 13.61
C ILE A 61 -9.47 -1.34 13.13
N ALA A 62 -9.16 -1.58 11.85
CA ALA A 62 -7.87 -1.24 11.24
C ALA A 62 -7.61 0.28 11.31
N LYS A 63 -8.63 1.08 11.01
CA LYS A 63 -8.59 2.55 11.14
C LYS A 63 -8.33 2.98 12.57
N PHE A 64 -9.07 2.43 13.53
CA PHE A 64 -8.91 2.73 14.95
C PHE A 64 -7.51 2.38 15.48
N LEU A 65 -6.91 1.28 14.98
CA LEU A 65 -5.59 0.82 15.38
C LEU A 65 -4.44 1.45 14.56
N ASN A 66 -4.75 2.31 13.60
CA ASN A 66 -3.83 2.85 12.61
C ASN A 66 -2.93 1.75 12.00
N VAL A 67 -3.57 0.78 11.35
CA VAL A 67 -2.91 -0.29 10.60
C VAL A 67 -3.72 -0.60 9.35
N HIS A 68 -3.09 -1.11 8.29
CA HIS A 68 -3.77 -1.55 7.07
C HIS A 68 -4.63 -2.79 7.34
N PRO A 69 -5.87 -2.89 6.82
CA PRO A 69 -6.75 -4.05 7.03
C PRO A 69 -6.12 -5.36 6.53
N ASP A 70 -5.38 -5.34 5.42
CA ASP A 70 -4.67 -6.52 4.90
C ASP A 70 -3.61 -7.10 5.85
N TYR A 71 -3.08 -6.26 6.75
CA TYR A 71 -2.19 -6.73 7.79
C TYR A 71 -2.95 -7.57 8.82
N LEU A 72 -4.13 -7.09 9.23
CA LEU A 72 -4.99 -7.80 10.18
C LEU A 72 -5.59 -9.07 9.58
N SER A 73 -5.84 -9.12 8.26
CA SER A 73 -6.30 -10.34 7.58
C SER A 73 -5.19 -11.36 7.35
N GLY A 74 -3.92 -10.96 7.42
CA GLY A 74 -2.77 -11.82 7.14
C GLY A 74 -2.47 -11.98 5.65
N VAL A 75 -3.01 -11.10 4.78
CA VAL A 75 -2.74 -11.13 3.34
C VAL A 75 -1.24 -11.02 3.04
N TYR A 76 -0.51 -10.20 3.80
CA TYR A 76 0.95 -10.11 3.64
C TYR A 76 1.68 -11.41 4.01
N ASP A 77 1.21 -12.14 5.02
CA ASP A 77 1.76 -13.46 5.38
C ASP A 77 1.54 -14.44 4.22
N THR A 78 0.33 -14.47 3.65
CA THR A 78 -0.01 -15.33 2.50
C THR A 78 0.83 -14.99 1.26
N LYS A 79 1.02 -13.69 0.96
CA LYS A 79 1.88 -13.24 -0.13
C LYS A 79 3.33 -13.67 0.09
N ALA A 80 3.84 -13.55 1.31
CA ALA A 80 5.18 -14.01 1.63
C ALA A 80 5.31 -15.53 1.47
N ASP A 81 4.31 -16.32 1.88
CA ASP A 81 4.29 -17.78 1.73
C ASP A 81 4.36 -18.26 0.27
N GLN A 82 3.86 -17.47 -0.67
CA GLN A 82 3.88 -17.77 -2.10
C GLN A 82 5.26 -17.59 -2.74
N ILE A 83 6.20 -16.91 -2.08
CA ILE A 83 7.56 -16.71 -2.59
C ILE A 83 8.28 -18.05 -2.66
N LYS A 84 8.70 -18.49 -3.85
CA LYS A 84 9.37 -19.78 -4.07
C LYS A 84 10.73 -19.86 -3.37
N ASN A 85 11.55 -18.83 -3.54
CA ASN A 85 12.87 -18.75 -2.94
C ASN A 85 12.76 -18.66 -1.41
N ALA A 86 13.35 -19.62 -0.69
CA ALA A 86 13.24 -19.74 0.76
C ALA A 86 13.89 -18.56 1.51
N TYR A 87 14.99 -18.01 0.98
CA TYR A 87 15.65 -16.83 1.53
C TYR A 87 14.76 -15.60 1.43
N LEU A 88 14.25 -15.30 0.23
CA LEU A 88 13.35 -14.18 0.01
C LEU A 88 12.04 -14.31 0.80
N ARG A 89 11.51 -15.53 0.94
CA ARG A 89 10.36 -15.82 1.82
C ARG A 89 10.66 -15.46 3.27
N SER A 90 11.79 -15.91 3.81
CA SER A 90 12.20 -15.63 5.19
C SER A 90 12.39 -14.13 5.42
N LEU A 91 13.10 -13.47 4.51
CA LEU A 91 13.35 -12.03 4.57
C LEU A 91 12.04 -11.22 4.48
N SER A 92 11.13 -11.61 3.59
CA SER A 92 9.81 -10.98 3.46
C SER A 92 9.02 -11.10 4.77
N LYS A 93 8.92 -12.32 5.34
CA LYS A 93 8.23 -12.55 6.62
C LYS A 93 8.82 -11.75 7.78
N ALA A 94 10.16 -11.66 7.86
CA ALA A 94 10.84 -10.88 8.89
C ALA A 94 10.52 -9.38 8.80
N ASN A 95 10.19 -8.89 7.60
CA ASN A 95 9.86 -7.50 7.34
C ASN A 95 8.38 -7.15 7.54
N ILE A 96 7.49 -8.14 7.72
CA ILE A 96 6.06 -7.90 7.98
C ILE A 96 5.88 -7.41 9.43
N ASN A 97 5.90 -6.09 9.59
CA ASN A 97 5.63 -5.41 10.85
C ASN A 97 4.50 -4.37 10.68
N PRO A 98 3.69 -4.10 11.71
CA PRO A 98 2.51 -3.26 11.56
C PRO A 98 2.82 -1.76 11.39
N GLU A 99 4.04 -1.31 11.70
CA GLU A 99 4.45 0.10 11.55
C GLU A 99 4.68 0.47 10.09
N LYS A 100 5.12 -0.48 9.27
CA LYS A 100 5.25 -0.32 7.81
C LYS A 100 3.91 -0.28 7.06
N TYR A 101 2.81 -0.64 7.73
CA TYR A 101 1.48 -0.69 7.12
C TYR A 101 0.48 0.17 7.91
N PRO A 102 0.66 1.50 8.00
CA PRO A 102 -0.35 2.36 8.64
C PRO A 102 -1.65 2.38 7.83
N TYR A 103 -2.74 2.76 8.49
CA TYR A 103 -4.05 2.84 7.83
C TYR A 103 -4.06 3.86 6.67
N LEU A 104 -3.17 4.86 6.70
CA LEU A 104 -3.02 5.83 5.62
C LEU A 104 -2.80 5.17 4.25
N LEU A 105 -2.10 4.03 4.19
CA LEU A 105 -1.89 3.33 2.91
C LEU A 105 -3.21 2.82 2.32
N LYS A 106 -4.15 2.38 3.16
CA LYS A 106 -5.50 1.99 2.74
C LYS A 106 -6.29 3.21 2.29
N ALA A 107 -6.25 4.29 3.08
CA ALA A 107 -6.92 5.54 2.71
C ALA A 107 -6.40 6.08 1.36
N ARG A 108 -5.08 5.97 1.11
CA ARG A 108 -4.45 6.35 -0.16
C ARG A 108 -4.88 5.45 -1.32
N SER A 109 -4.95 4.12 -1.11
CA SER A 109 -5.38 3.20 -2.17
C SER A 109 -6.84 3.37 -2.57
N ASP A 110 -7.66 3.94 -1.69
CA ASP A 110 -9.08 4.21 -1.97
C ASP A 110 -9.29 5.53 -2.74
N ILE A 111 -8.22 6.33 -2.93
CA ILE A 111 -8.26 7.52 -3.77
C ILE A 111 -8.14 7.08 -5.23
N ASP A 112 -9.19 7.32 -6.01
CA ASP A 112 -9.14 7.17 -7.45
C ASP A 112 -8.30 8.30 -8.08
N TYR A 113 -7.09 7.94 -8.52
CA TYR A 113 -6.16 8.88 -9.15
C TYR A 113 -6.77 9.54 -10.39
N THR A 114 -7.53 8.79 -11.20
CA THR A 114 -8.12 9.32 -12.44
C THR A 114 -9.11 10.44 -12.13
N SER A 115 -10.04 10.19 -11.21
CA SER A 115 -10.98 11.22 -10.74
C SER A 115 -10.26 12.41 -10.08
N TYR A 116 -9.24 12.15 -9.26
CA TYR A 116 -8.45 13.21 -8.62
C TYR A 116 -7.79 14.13 -9.66
N PHE A 117 -7.13 13.55 -10.67
CA PHE A 117 -6.47 14.29 -11.72
C PHE A 117 -7.45 15.10 -12.58
N GLU A 118 -8.57 14.47 -12.99
CA GLU A 118 -9.61 15.14 -13.77
C GLU A 118 -10.23 16.32 -13.02
N ASN A 119 -10.45 16.18 -11.71
CA ASN A 119 -10.93 17.27 -10.86
C ASN A 119 -9.95 18.44 -10.82
N ILE A 120 -8.63 18.20 -10.78
CA ILE A 120 -7.62 19.27 -10.83
C ILE A 120 -7.73 20.05 -12.14
N LEU A 121 -7.81 19.36 -13.27
CA LEU A 121 -7.96 20.01 -14.57
C LEU A 121 -9.25 20.82 -14.64
N THR A 122 -10.36 20.22 -14.20
CA THR A 122 -11.69 20.86 -14.19
C THR A 122 -11.71 22.13 -13.35
N MET A 123 -11.09 22.11 -12.16
CA MET A 123 -10.94 23.30 -11.31
C MET A 123 -10.17 24.44 -11.98
N ASN A 124 -9.37 24.14 -13.01
CA ASN A 124 -8.62 25.12 -13.80
C ASN A 124 -9.28 25.39 -15.17
N ASN A 125 -10.54 25.01 -15.36
CA ASN A 125 -11.30 25.15 -16.62
C ASN A 125 -10.65 24.42 -17.81
N ILE A 126 -9.93 23.33 -17.55
CA ILE A 126 -9.33 22.46 -18.56
C ILE A 126 -10.11 21.14 -18.56
N THR A 127 -10.62 20.76 -19.72
CA THR A 127 -11.29 19.47 -19.89
C THR A 127 -10.29 18.33 -20.10
N MET A 128 -10.68 17.10 -19.78
CA MET A 128 -9.89 15.92 -20.16
C MET A 128 -9.71 15.79 -21.68
N GLU A 129 -10.65 16.29 -22.48
CA GLU A 129 -10.52 16.32 -23.94
C GLU A 129 -9.39 17.22 -24.40
N GLN A 130 -9.29 18.45 -23.85
CA GLN A 130 -8.16 19.36 -24.13
C GLN A 130 -6.83 18.75 -23.67
N PHE A 131 -6.79 18.11 -22.50
CA PHE A 131 -5.58 17.43 -22.05
C PHE A 131 -5.15 16.31 -23.02
N ARG A 132 -6.11 15.54 -23.56
CA ARG A 132 -5.85 14.45 -24.52
C ARG A 132 -5.33 14.92 -25.88
N THR A 133 -5.46 16.21 -26.23
CA THR A 133 -4.85 16.73 -27.47
C THR A 133 -3.33 16.84 -27.38
N LEU A 134 -2.75 16.82 -26.17
CA LEU A 134 -1.30 16.77 -25.98
C LEU A 134 -0.73 15.42 -26.42
N PRO A 135 0.50 15.38 -26.98
CA PRO A 135 1.22 14.13 -27.23
C PRO A 135 1.35 13.26 -25.96
N PRO A 136 1.39 11.91 -26.06
CA PRO A 136 1.49 11.03 -24.89
C PRO A 136 2.66 11.35 -23.95
N ARG A 137 3.82 11.73 -24.48
CA ARG A 137 4.98 12.11 -23.66
C ARG A 137 4.73 13.40 -22.89
N ASP A 138 4.16 14.40 -23.54
CA ASP A 138 3.81 15.67 -22.90
C ASP A 138 2.75 15.47 -21.80
N ARG A 139 1.83 14.51 -21.99
CA ARG A 139 0.86 14.11 -20.96
C ARG A 139 1.52 13.47 -19.74
N ILE A 140 2.56 12.66 -19.94
CA ILE A 140 3.37 12.09 -18.85
C ILE A 140 4.12 13.20 -18.12
N THR A 141 4.84 14.05 -18.85
CA THR A 141 5.60 15.16 -18.28
C THR A 141 4.71 16.10 -17.48
N PHE A 142 3.52 16.44 -17.99
CA PHE A 142 2.54 17.25 -17.26
C PHE A 142 2.18 16.63 -15.90
N ARG A 143 2.00 15.30 -15.81
CA ARG A 143 1.72 14.62 -14.53
C ARG A 143 2.90 14.66 -13.58
N GLN A 144 4.11 14.43 -14.11
CA GLN A 144 5.35 14.49 -13.32
C GLN A 144 5.54 15.89 -12.72
N GLU A 145 5.44 16.94 -13.54
CA GLU A 145 5.54 18.34 -13.11
C GLU A 145 4.47 18.69 -12.08
N MET A 146 3.24 18.22 -12.27
CA MET A 146 2.16 18.46 -11.30
C MET A 146 2.45 17.78 -9.95
N VAL A 147 2.95 16.55 -9.94
CA VAL A 147 3.36 15.85 -8.70
C VAL A 147 4.46 16.62 -8.00
N VAL A 148 5.50 17.05 -8.73
CA VAL A 148 6.59 17.88 -8.18
C VAL A 148 6.05 19.17 -7.60
N ALA A 149 5.20 19.91 -8.32
CA ALA A 149 4.65 21.17 -7.84
C ALA A 149 3.84 21.00 -6.55
N ILE A 150 3.03 19.95 -6.45
CA ILE A 150 2.28 19.61 -5.23
C ILE A 150 3.26 19.28 -4.09
N LEU A 151 4.22 18.39 -4.34
CA LEU A 151 5.18 17.93 -3.33
C LEU A 151 6.07 19.08 -2.84
N GLN A 152 6.46 20.02 -3.71
CA GLN A 152 7.17 21.24 -3.33
C GLN A 152 6.37 22.08 -2.32
N VAL A 153 5.06 22.20 -2.49
CA VAL A 153 4.21 22.91 -1.51
C VAL A 153 4.13 22.12 -0.21
N VAL A 154 3.95 20.79 -0.27
CA VAL A 154 3.90 19.94 0.93
C VAL A 154 5.22 20.00 1.71
N ALA A 155 6.36 19.85 1.04
CA ALA A 155 7.69 19.82 1.64
C ALA A 155 8.09 21.16 2.30
N LYS A 156 7.43 22.28 1.97
CA LYS A 156 7.60 23.56 2.68
C LYS A 156 7.02 23.54 4.10
N HIS A 157 6.02 22.70 4.33
CA HIS A 157 5.26 22.66 5.58
C HIS A 157 5.51 21.39 6.39
N PHE A 158 6.03 20.35 5.76
CA PHE A 158 6.30 19.05 6.38
C PHE A 158 7.71 18.61 6.03
N THR A 159 8.46 18.13 7.02
CA THR A 159 9.81 17.59 6.81
C THR A 159 9.80 16.09 6.52
N GLN A 160 8.84 15.36 7.10
CA GLN A 160 8.73 13.91 6.97
C GLN A 160 7.29 13.48 6.67
N ASP A 161 7.15 12.35 5.96
CA ASP A 161 5.86 11.69 5.77
C ASP A 161 5.46 10.84 7.01
N SER A 162 4.28 10.22 6.95
CA SER A 162 3.79 9.38 8.05
C SER A 162 4.59 8.08 8.30
N LEU A 163 5.47 7.72 7.36
CA LEU A 163 6.37 6.56 7.45
C LEU A 163 7.77 6.98 7.95
N GLY A 164 8.01 8.28 8.13
CA GLY A 164 9.30 8.83 8.56
C GLY A 164 10.27 9.10 7.40
N ASN A 165 9.82 9.02 6.15
CA ASN A 165 10.64 9.36 4.99
C ASN A 165 10.84 10.87 4.90
N ASP A 166 12.05 11.30 4.54
CA ASP A 166 12.37 12.71 4.33
C ASP A 166 11.74 13.23 3.03
N LEU A 167 10.93 14.29 3.15
CA LEU A 167 10.23 14.86 2.00
C LEU A 167 11.15 15.65 1.08
N ALA A 168 12.29 16.16 1.57
CA ALA A 168 13.27 16.81 0.71
C ALA A 168 13.99 15.81 -0.21
N ALA A 169 14.35 14.64 0.32
CA ALA A 169 14.88 13.53 -0.48
C ALA A 169 13.86 13.03 -1.51
N GLU A 170 12.60 12.83 -1.12
CA GLU A 170 11.52 12.42 -2.05
C GLU A 170 11.30 13.45 -3.15
N LEU A 171 11.29 14.74 -2.80
CA LEU A 171 11.16 15.82 -3.78
C LEU A 171 12.33 15.80 -4.77
N SER A 172 13.57 15.70 -4.27
CA SER A 172 14.77 15.65 -5.12
C SER A 172 14.74 14.44 -6.06
N TYR A 173 14.25 13.30 -5.58
CA TYR A 173 14.00 12.13 -6.40
C TYR A 173 12.98 12.47 -7.49
N CYS A 174 11.77 12.92 -7.17
CA CYS A 174 10.74 13.25 -8.16
C CYS A 174 11.22 14.28 -9.20
N GLU A 175 11.96 15.32 -8.78
CA GLU A 175 12.52 16.34 -9.67
C GLU A 175 13.50 15.75 -10.69
N ALA A 176 14.32 14.77 -10.30
CA ALA A 176 15.28 14.12 -11.19
C ALA A 176 14.62 13.28 -12.29
N PHE A 177 13.38 12.81 -12.09
CA PHE A 177 12.63 11.99 -13.06
C PHE A 177 11.72 12.80 -14.00
N VAL A 178 11.57 14.12 -13.78
CA VAL A 178 10.74 14.94 -14.67
C VAL A 178 11.33 14.96 -16.08
N GLY A 179 10.53 14.56 -17.06
CA GLY A 179 10.94 14.49 -18.46
C GLY A 179 11.77 13.25 -18.82
N ASP A 180 12.20 12.46 -17.83
CA ASP A 180 12.74 11.12 -18.10
C ASP A 180 11.60 10.16 -18.41
N PHE A 181 11.75 9.42 -19.50
CA PHE A 181 10.74 8.46 -19.93
C PHE A 181 11.11 7.08 -19.39
N ASP A 182 10.49 6.73 -18.28
CA ASP A 182 10.50 5.36 -17.77
C ASP A 182 9.29 4.59 -18.32
N PRO A 183 9.49 3.59 -19.21
CA PRO A 183 8.41 2.78 -19.76
C PRO A 183 7.72 1.90 -18.71
N PHE A 184 8.34 1.67 -17.55
CA PHE A 184 7.73 0.93 -16.43
C PHE A 184 6.99 1.86 -15.46
N SER A 185 7.03 3.17 -15.71
CA SER A 185 6.35 4.13 -14.83
C SER A 185 4.84 4.00 -14.91
N TYR A 186 4.18 4.26 -13.78
CA TYR A 186 2.73 4.31 -13.69
C TYR A 186 2.10 5.23 -14.75
N PHE A 187 2.72 6.38 -15.05
CA PHE A 187 2.22 7.30 -16.07
C PHE A 187 2.36 6.77 -17.48
N ALA A 188 3.42 6.02 -17.81
CA ALA A 188 3.53 5.37 -19.11
C ALA A 188 2.40 4.35 -19.33
N HIS A 189 2.05 3.58 -18.29
CA HIS A 189 0.92 2.65 -18.34
C HIS A 189 -0.42 3.34 -18.53
N LEU A 190 -0.67 4.48 -17.86
CA LEU A 190 -1.90 5.26 -18.06
C LEU A 190 -2.07 5.75 -19.50
N GLU A 191 -0.96 5.99 -20.20
CA GLU A 191 -0.97 6.44 -21.59
C GLU A 191 -0.96 5.29 -22.61
N GLY A 192 -0.96 4.02 -22.15
CA GLY A 192 -0.95 2.84 -23.01
C GLY A 192 0.37 2.63 -23.77
N ILE A 193 1.46 3.25 -23.31
CA ILE A 193 2.80 3.15 -23.90
C ILE A 193 3.83 2.54 -22.94
N GLY A 194 3.38 2.08 -21.77
CA GLY A 194 4.22 1.41 -20.79
C GLY A 194 4.43 -0.08 -21.10
N LEU A 195 5.51 -0.65 -20.57
CA LEU A 195 5.86 -2.07 -20.68
C LEU A 195 5.50 -2.82 -19.40
N SER A 196 4.89 -3.99 -19.54
CA SER A 196 4.60 -4.90 -18.43
C SER A 196 5.76 -5.88 -18.18
N GLU A 197 5.77 -6.54 -17.02
CA GLU A 197 6.75 -7.59 -16.72
C GLU A 197 6.70 -8.74 -17.73
N ASP A 198 5.53 -9.01 -18.33
CA ASP A 198 5.34 -10.03 -19.36
C ASP A 198 5.98 -9.64 -20.71
N ASP A 199 6.23 -8.35 -20.92
CA ASP A 199 6.92 -7.84 -22.11
C ASP A 199 8.45 -7.99 -22.02
N ILE A 200 8.96 -8.47 -20.88
CA ILE A 200 10.38 -8.68 -20.64
C ILE A 200 10.70 -10.18 -20.82
N GLU A 201 11.41 -10.52 -21.90
CA GLU A 201 12.04 -11.84 -22.04
C GLU A 201 13.23 -11.95 -21.08
N PHE A 202 13.01 -12.55 -19.91
CA PHE A 202 14.11 -12.90 -19.02
C PHE A 202 14.86 -14.13 -19.60
N PRO A 203 16.21 -14.11 -19.63
CA PRO A 203 16.95 -15.33 -19.90
C PRO A 203 16.58 -16.40 -18.84
N PRO A 204 16.59 -17.69 -19.21
CA PRO A 204 16.16 -18.76 -18.31
C PRO A 204 16.97 -18.72 -17.02
N ASP A 205 16.24 -18.68 -15.89
CA ASP A 205 16.79 -18.88 -14.55
C ASP A 205 17.40 -20.29 -14.48
N ASP A 206 18.73 -20.35 -14.45
CA ASP A 206 19.51 -21.60 -14.40
C ASP A 206 19.53 -22.21 -12.99
N GLY A 207 18.90 -21.55 -12.00
CA GLY A 207 18.75 -22.06 -10.65
C GLY A 207 20.04 -22.03 -9.83
N GLU A 208 21.11 -21.42 -10.34
CA GLU A 208 22.34 -21.18 -9.58
C GLU A 208 22.25 -19.83 -8.85
N PRO A 209 22.51 -19.79 -7.53
CA PRO A 209 22.52 -18.54 -6.80
C PRO A 209 23.58 -17.61 -7.38
N SER A 210 23.22 -16.38 -7.68
CA SER A 210 24.19 -15.41 -8.19
C SER A 210 25.33 -15.17 -7.19
N ASP A 211 26.48 -14.70 -7.69
CA ASP A 211 27.61 -14.30 -6.83
C ASP A 211 27.19 -13.29 -5.74
N PHE A 212 26.21 -12.45 -6.04
CA PHE A 212 25.61 -11.52 -5.09
C PHE A 212 24.87 -12.26 -3.96
N GLU A 213 24.02 -13.24 -4.27
CA GLU A 213 23.32 -14.05 -3.28
C GLU A 213 24.29 -14.87 -2.41
N THR A 214 25.33 -15.43 -3.03
CA THR A 214 26.41 -16.16 -2.33
C THR A 214 27.19 -15.25 -1.38
N SER A 215 27.47 -14.01 -1.81
CA SER A 215 28.17 -13.02 -0.97
C SER A 215 27.36 -12.61 0.26
N LEU A 216 26.03 -12.51 0.13
CA LEU A 216 25.12 -12.17 1.22
C LEU A 216 24.99 -13.33 2.22
N GLN A 217 24.88 -14.58 1.75
CA GLN A 217 24.87 -15.76 2.63
C GLN A 217 26.13 -15.83 3.49
N LYS A 218 27.30 -15.59 2.88
CA LYS A 218 28.60 -15.57 3.59
C LYS A 218 28.70 -14.44 4.62
N LYS A 219 28.12 -13.27 4.34
CA LYS A 219 28.18 -12.09 5.21
C LYS A 219 27.24 -12.18 6.41
N TYR A 220 26.08 -12.81 6.23
CA TYR A 220 25.02 -12.84 7.26
C TYR A 220 24.83 -14.20 7.92
N GLY A 221 25.53 -15.25 7.49
CA GLY A 221 25.63 -16.53 8.20
C GLY A 221 24.30 -17.25 8.36
N ILE A 222 23.51 -17.33 7.29
CA ILE A 222 22.24 -18.09 7.21
C ILE A 222 22.37 -19.11 6.10
#